data_AF-A0A4Q5QT96-F1
#
_entry.id   AF-A0A4Q5QT96-F1
#
_cell.length_a   1.000
_cell.length_b   1.000
_cell.length_c   1.000
_cell.angle_alpha   90.00
_cell.angle_beta   90.00
_cell.angle_gamma   90.00
#
_symmetry.space_group_name_H-M   'P 1'
#
loop_
_entity.id
_entity.type
_entity.pdbx_description
1 polymer ?
#
loop_
_entity_poly.entity_id
_entity_poly.type
_entity_poly.pdbx_seq_one_letter_code
_entity_poly.pdbx_strand_id
1 'polypeptide(L)'
;EDDDLMKELEDIIHYASDKMKMAISNGTEIYEFVEDKLTVFPVGILPIKIHEGYFFLSDGSARETRVYKYRLSIFEKHDEKYRAIKTEFVDQWQRNIVNSYENIKAELMRQNKNLPHPAVYSIETPLSFPIDETLLPIAKRTLVRYISLNAA
;
A
#
# COMPACT_ATOMS: atom_id res chain seq x y z
N GLU A 1 -2.13 -45.78 26.30
CA GLU A 1 -3.38 -45.02 26.05
C GLU A 1 -3.19 -43.53 26.27
N ASP A 2 -3.06 -42.99 27.49
CA ASP A 2 -2.85 -41.54 27.68
C ASP A 2 -1.52 -41.02 27.09
N ASP A 3 -0.42 -41.77 27.22
CA ASP A 3 0.88 -41.38 26.66
C ASP A 3 0.91 -41.38 25.13
N ASP A 4 0.12 -42.26 24.52
CA ASP A 4 0.03 -42.39 23.06
C ASP A 4 -0.83 -41.26 22.47
N LEU A 5 -1.95 -40.92 23.13
CA LEU A 5 -2.80 -39.78 22.77
C LEU A 5 -2.05 -38.45 22.91
N MET A 6 -1.25 -38.29 23.96
CA MET A 6 -0.43 -37.09 24.15
C MET A 6 0.64 -36.93 23.06
N LYS A 7 1.27 -38.03 22.61
CA LYS A 7 2.21 -38.00 21.49
C LYS A 7 1.54 -37.65 20.17
N GLU A 8 0.37 -38.23 19.87
CA GLU A 8 -0.38 -37.88 18.65
C GLU A 8 -0.75 -36.39 18.61
N LEU A 9 -1.16 -35.82 19.75
CA LEU A 9 -1.44 -34.38 19.84
C LEU A 9 -0.19 -33.53 19.58
N GLU A 10 0.94 -33.91 20.15
CA GLU A 10 2.22 -33.21 19.93
C GLU A 10 2.64 -33.28 18.46
N ASP A 11 2.51 -34.44 17.81
CA ASP A 11 2.80 -34.63 16.38
C ASP A 11 1.89 -33.76 15.50
N ILE A 12 0.59 -33.68 15.81
CA ILE A 12 -0.36 -32.81 15.09
C ILE A 12 0.02 -31.34 15.26
N ILE A 13 0.34 -30.92 16.48
CA ILE A 13 0.74 -29.54 16.78
C ILE A 13 2.04 -29.19 16.05
N HIS A 14 3.02 -30.09 16.06
CA HIS A 14 4.31 -29.87 15.41
C HIS A 14 4.14 -29.78 13.88
N TYR A 15 3.40 -30.73 13.29
CA TYR A 15 3.05 -30.70 11.87
C TYR A 15 2.35 -29.40 11.47
N ALA A 16 1.31 -28.99 12.21
CA ALA A 16 0.56 -27.78 11.92
C ALA A 16 1.43 -26.53 12.07
N SER A 17 2.25 -26.45 13.12
CA SER A 17 3.15 -25.34 13.38
C SER A 17 4.19 -25.17 12.26
N ASP A 18 4.77 -26.27 11.79
CA ASP A 18 5.78 -26.21 10.73
C ASP A 18 5.17 -25.85 9.38
N LYS A 19 3.97 -26.36 9.07
CA LYS A 19 3.22 -25.94 7.87
C LYS A 19 2.86 -24.45 7.92
N MET A 20 2.43 -23.94 9.08
CA MET A 20 2.13 -22.52 9.25
C MET A 20 3.37 -21.64 9.10
N LYS A 21 4.50 -22.00 9.74
CA LYS A 21 5.76 -21.26 9.62
C LYS A 21 6.22 -21.19 8.17
N MET A 22 6.19 -22.31 7.45
CA MET A 22 6.58 -22.35 6.05
C MET A 22 5.66 -21.49 5.17
N ALA A 23 4.34 -21.55 5.40
CA ALA A 23 3.38 -20.73 4.66
C ALA A 23 3.60 -19.22 4.92
N ILE A 24 3.89 -18.83 6.16
CA ILE A 24 4.20 -17.44 6.53
C ILE A 24 5.51 -16.97 5.87
N SER A 25 6.56 -17.80 5.90
CA SER A 25 7.85 -17.49 5.26
C SER A 25 7.67 -17.25 3.76
N ASN A 26 7.04 -18.21 3.07
CA ASN A 26 6.80 -18.12 1.63
C ASN A 26 5.93 -16.91 1.28
N GLY A 27 4.89 -16.63 2.09
CA GLY A 27 4.04 -15.46 1.88
C GLY A 27 4.79 -14.14 2.08
N THR A 28 5.74 -14.10 3.02
CA THR A 28 6.61 -12.94 3.25
C THR A 28 7.53 -12.71 2.06
N GLU A 29 8.15 -13.76 1.53
CA GLU A 29 9.01 -13.66 0.34
C GLU A 29 8.25 -13.15 -0.90
N ILE A 30 7.04 -13.66 -1.14
CA ILE A 30 6.21 -13.19 -2.26
C ILE A 30 5.82 -11.73 -2.07
N TYR A 31 5.50 -11.33 -0.84
CA TYR A 31 5.18 -9.95 -0.51
C TYR A 31 6.38 -9.02 -0.79
N GLU A 32 7.56 -9.38 -0.28
CA GLU A 32 8.80 -8.63 -0.48
C GLU A 32 9.16 -8.51 -1.96
N PHE A 33 8.98 -9.59 -2.73
CA PHE A 33 9.19 -9.57 -4.18
C PHE A 33 8.35 -8.51 -4.89
N VAL A 34 7.07 -8.38 -4.55
CA VAL A 34 6.20 -7.37 -5.17
C VAL A 34 6.56 -5.97 -4.68
N GLU A 35 6.87 -5.82 -3.40
CA GLU A 35 7.30 -4.56 -2.81
C GLU A 35 8.56 -4.00 -3.49
N ASP A 36 9.56 -4.83 -3.76
CA ASP A 36 10.81 -4.45 -4.44
C ASP A 36 10.60 -3.97 -5.88
N LYS A 37 9.44 -4.28 -6.47
CA LYS A 37 9.08 -3.89 -7.84
C LYS A 37 8.10 -2.71 -7.86
N LEU A 38 7.74 -2.15 -6.71
CA LEU A 38 6.95 -0.93 -6.62
C LEU A 38 7.88 0.29 -6.54
N THR A 39 7.59 1.27 -7.38
CA THR A 39 8.27 2.57 -7.35
C THR A 39 7.29 3.62 -6.84
N VAL A 40 7.70 4.35 -5.82
CA VAL A 40 6.92 5.46 -5.24
C VAL A 40 7.64 6.78 -5.51
N PHE A 41 6.92 7.75 -6.08
CA PHE A 41 7.47 9.08 -6.34
C PHE A 41 6.39 10.17 -6.19
N PRO A 42 6.76 11.40 -5.81
CA PRO A 42 5.82 12.51 -5.72
C PRO A 42 5.39 13.01 -7.09
N VAL A 43 4.12 13.39 -7.21
CA VAL A 43 3.58 14.04 -8.42
C VAL A 43 3.61 15.55 -8.24
N GLY A 44 4.54 16.19 -8.95
CA GLY A 44 4.78 17.62 -8.87
C GLY A 44 5.27 18.07 -7.49
N ILE A 45 4.89 19.28 -7.09
CA ILE A 45 5.33 19.86 -5.81
C ILE A 45 4.54 19.27 -4.65
N LEU A 46 5.25 18.78 -3.63
CA LEU A 46 4.65 18.33 -2.37
C LEU A 46 4.38 19.52 -1.44
N PRO A 47 3.21 19.55 -0.78
CA PRO A 47 2.92 20.53 0.26
C PRO A 47 3.66 20.18 1.57
N ILE A 48 3.70 21.14 2.51
CA ILE A 48 4.23 20.91 3.86
C ILE A 48 3.39 19.85 4.62
N LYS A 49 2.08 19.79 4.37
CA LYS A 49 1.16 18.83 4.99
C LYS A 49 1.06 17.56 4.13
N ILE A 50 1.87 16.55 4.45
CA ILE A 50 1.91 15.27 3.71
C ILE A 50 1.08 14.14 4.35
N HIS A 51 0.40 14.42 5.47
CA HIS A 51 -0.40 13.42 6.19
C HIS A 51 -1.74 13.08 5.53
N GLU A 52 -2.21 13.89 4.59
CA GLU A 52 -3.41 13.62 3.81
C GLU A 52 -3.22 14.08 2.37
N GLY A 53 -3.86 13.38 1.44
CA GLY A 53 -3.57 13.55 0.03
C GLY A 53 -4.21 12.48 -0.83
N TYR A 54 -3.63 12.30 -2.02
CA TYR A 54 -3.99 11.24 -2.95
C TYR A 54 -2.78 10.38 -3.27
N PHE A 55 -2.99 9.12 -3.59
CA PHE A 55 -2.00 8.35 -4.32
C PHE A 55 -2.64 7.71 -5.54
N PHE A 56 -1.82 7.58 -6.58
CA PHE A 56 -2.14 6.94 -7.83
C PHE A 56 -1.55 5.54 -7.81
N LEU A 57 -2.34 4.56 -8.22
CA LEU A 57 -1.91 3.17 -8.31
C LEU A 57 -2.14 2.69 -9.74
N SER A 58 -1.06 2.21 -10.36
CA SER A 58 -1.12 1.61 -11.70
C SER A 58 -0.28 0.34 -11.75
N ASP A 59 -0.84 -0.68 -12.39
CA ASP A 59 -0.12 -1.90 -12.73
C ASP A 59 0.62 -1.76 -14.08
N GLY A 60 1.52 -2.68 -14.37
CA GLY A 60 2.37 -2.59 -15.57
C GLY A 60 1.67 -2.92 -16.88
N SER A 61 0.50 -3.56 -16.83
CA SER A 61 -0.22 -3.97 -18.04
C SER A 61 -1.24 -2.92 -18.52
N ALA A 62 -1.83 -2.16 -17.61
CA ALA A 62 -2.89 -1.23 -17.94
C ALA A 62 -2.35 0.20 -18.05
N ARG A 63 -2.91 0.94 -19.00
CA ARG A 63 -2.88 2.42 -18.96
C ARG A 63 -3.83 2.96 -17.89
N GLU A 64 -4.34 2.12 -17.01
CA GLU A 64 -5.25 2.51 -15.96
C GLU A 64 -4.50 3.06 -14.76
N THR A 65 -5.05 4.11 -14.16
CA THR A 65 -4.54 4.71 -12.94
C THR A 65 -5.71 4.89 -11.99
N ARG A 66 -5.70 4.13 -10.90
CA ARG A 66 -6.70 4.25 -9.84
C ARG A 66 -6.24 5.30 -8.84
N VAL A 67 -7.15 6.21 -8.52
CA VAL A 67 -6.92 7.32 -7.60
C VAL A 67 -7.54 6.96 -6.26
N TYR A 68 -6.72 7.00 -5.22
CA TYR A 68 -7.16 6.81 -3.85
C TYR A 68 -6.84 8.03 -3.02
N LYS A 69 -7.80 8.50 -2.23
CA LYS A 69 -7.55 9.47 -1.17
C LYS A 69 -6.96 8.74 0.02
N TYR A 70 -5.91 9.28 0.62
CA TYR A 70 -5.33 8.74 1.84
C TYR A 70 -5.32 9.75 2.98
N ARG A 71 -5.39 9.23 4.20
CA ARG A 71 -5.12 9.97 5.44
C ARG A 71 -4.32 9.09 6.39
N LEU A 72 -3.18 9.60 6.84
CA LEU A 72 -2.39 8.99 7.90
C LEU A 72 -3.01 9.31 9.25
N SER A 73 -3.14 8.29 10.10
CA SER A 73 -3.50 8.43 11.51
C SER A 73 -2.28 8.08 12.34
N ILE A 74 -1.88 8.98 13.24
CA ILE A 74 -0.77 8.73 14.16
C ILE A 74 -1.39 8.11 15.41
N PHE A 75 -1.02 6.86 15.69
CA PHE A 75 -1.29 6.24 16.98
C PHE A 75 0.01 6.33 17.80
N GLU A 76 -0.06 7.05 18.92
CA GLU A 76 1.03 7.14 19.87
C GLU A 76 0.79 6.07 20.95
N LYS A 77 1.48 4.94 20.83
CA LYS A 77 1.60 3.97 21.92
C LYS A 77 2.99 4.13 22.52
N HIS A 78 3.11 3.85 23.82
CA HIS A 78 4.20 4.22 24.71
C HIS A 78 5.65 3.84 24.28
N ASP A 79 5.82 3.08 23.19
CA ASP A 79 7.12 2.73 22.59
C ASP A 79 7.16 2.73 21.04
N GLU A 80 6.04 2.94 20.33
CA GLU A 80 6.01 2.85 18.85
C GLU A 80 5.01 3.82 18.22
N LYS A 81 5.48 4.62 17.26
CA LYS A 81 4.63 5.48 16.41
C LYS A 81 4.08 4.65 15.25
N TYR A 82 2.95 3.98 15.48
CA TYR A 82 2.23 3.32 14.39
C TYR A 82 1.48 4.35 13.56
N ARG A 83 1.82 4.43 12.26
CA ARG A 83 1.06 5.21 11.29
C ARG A 83 0.11 4.28 10.54
N ALA A 84 -1.17 4.31 10.88
CA ALA A 84 -2.19 3.66 10.06
C ALA A 84 -2.52 4.55 8.86
N ILE A 85 -2.86 3.94 7.73
CA ILE A 85 -3.34 4.65 6.54
C ILE A 85 -4.78 4.26 6.27
N LYS A 86 -5.67 5.26 6.26
CA LYS A 86 -7.03 5.11 5.74
C LYS A 86 -7.01 5.49 4.28
N THR A 87 -7.59 4.64 3.42
CA THR A 87 -7.70 4.88 1.99
C THR A 87 -9.14 4.80 1.53
N GLU A 88 -9.51 5.65 0.59
CA GLU A 88 -10.83 5.67 -0.04
C GLU A 88 -10.62 5.73 -1.56
N PHE A 89 -11.30 4.86 -2.31
CA PHE A 89 -11.28 4.90 -3.76
C PHE A 89 -12.04 6.15 -4.23
N VAL A 90 -11.42 6.93 -5.11
CA VAL A 90 -11.99 8.18 -5.61
C VAL A 90 -12.45 8.00 -7.04
N ASP A 91 -11.55 7.56 -7.92
CA ASP A 91 -11.83 7.48 -9.35
C ASP A 91 -10.80 6.61 -10.09
N GLN A 92 -11.08 6.30 -11.36
CA GLN A 92 -10.24 5.51 -12.25
C GLN A 92 -10.04 6.26 -13.57
N TRP A 93 -8.77 6.46 -13.92
CA TRP A 93 -8.37 7.25 -15.09
C TRP A 93 -7.62 6.38 -16.09
N GLN A 94 -7.87 6.59 -17.37
CA GLN A 94 -7.07 6.00 -18.44
C GLN A 94 -6.00 7.01 -18.88
N ARG A 95 -4.73 6.62 -18.79
CA ARG A 95 -3.58 7.42 -19.22
C ARG A 95 -3.62 7.63 -20.72
N ASN A 96 -3.58 8.90 -21.08
CA ASN A 96 -3.44 9.38 -22.45
C ASN A 96 -2.70 10.71 -22.39
N ILE A 97 -2.49 11.34 -23.55
CA ILE A 97 -1.75 12.61 -23.67
C ILE A 97 -2.42 13.74 -22.86
N VAL A 98 -3.74 13.67 -22.65
CA VAL A 98 -4.53 14.64 -21.87
C VAL A 98 -4.49 14.30 -20.37
N ASN A 99 -4.50 13.02 -20.01
CA ASN A 99 -4.53 12.53 -18.63
C ASN A 99 -3.12 12.23 -18.12
N SER A 100 -2.26 13.25 -18.09
CA SER A 100 -0.99 13.18 -17.35
C SER A 100 -1.24 13.23 -15.85
N TYR A 101 -0.24 12.84 -15.05
CA TYR A 101 -0.35 12.89 -13.59
C TYR A 101 -0.61 14.29 -13.04
N GLU A 102 0.03 15.28 -13.63
CA GLU A 102 -0.13 16.69 -13.29
C GLU A 102 -1.54 17.17 -13.63
N ASN A 103 -2.10 16.72 -14.76
CA ASN A 103 -3.45 17.09 -15.15
C ASN A 103 -4.51 16.42 -14.25
N ILE A 104 -4.31 15.14 -13.91
CA ILE A 104 -5.16 14.44 -12.92
C ILE A 104 -5.10 15.14 -11.57
N LYS A 105 -3.89 15.52 -11.11
CA LYS A 105 -3.73 16.30 -9.87
C LYS A 105 -4.46 17.65 -9.95
N ALA A 106 -4.36 18.37 -11.06
CA ALA A 106 -5.04 19.64 -11.27
C ALA A 106 -6.57 19.48 -11.22
N GLU A 107 -7.10 18.43 -11.83
CA GLU A 107 -8.52 18.12 -11.83
C GLU A 107 -9.03 17.75 -10.42
N LEU A 108 -8.28 16.93 -9.67
CA LEU A 108 -8.61 16.61 -8.28
C LEU A 108 -8.67 17.84 -7.37
N MET A 109 -7.77 18.81 -7.58
CA MET A 109 -7.79 20.09 -6.85
C MET A 109 -9.02 20.94 -7.19
N ARG A 110 -9.48 20.90 -8.45
CA ARG A 110 -10.70 21.60 -8.88
C ARG A 110 -11.95 20.99 -8.28
N GLN A 111 -12.04 19.66 -8.25
CA GLN A 111 -13.19 18.93 -7.75
C GLN A 111 -13.29 18.97 -6.22
N ASN A 112 -12.16 18.92 -5.51
CA ASN A 112 -12.15 18.83 -4.05
C ASN A 112 -11.57 20.08 -3.36
N LYS A 113 -12.42 21.10 -3.18
CA LYS A 113 -12.05 22.36 -2.52
C LYS A 113 -11.62 22.22 -1.06
N ASN A 114 -11.96 21.11 -0.41
CA ASN A 114 -11.61 20.86 0.99
C ASN A 114 -10.13 20.50 1.19
N LEU A 115 -9.41 20.14 0.11
CA LEU A 115 -7.99 19.82 0.15
C LEU A 115 -7.26 20.57 -0.99
N PRO A 116 -7.01 21.89 -0.83
CA PRO A 116 -6.51 22.74 -1.90
C PRO A 116 -5.05 22.45 -2.29
N HIS A 117 -4.24 21.92 -1.37
CA HIS A 117 -2.85 21.56 -1.60
C HIS A 117 -2.61 20.10 -1.17
N PRO A 118 -3.11 19.11 -1.93
CA PRO A 118 -2.95 17.72 -1.59
C PRO A 118 -1.52 17.24 -1.86
N ALA A 119 -0.97 16.44 -0.95
CA ALA A 119 0.19 15.62 -1.28
C ALA A 119 -0.25 14.52 -2.26
N VAL A 120 0.43 14.39 -3.38
CA VAL A 120 0.10 13.40 -4.40
C VAL A 120 1.31 12.56 -4.68
N TYR A 121 1.15 11.25 -4.58
CA TYR A 121 2.18 10.26 -4.88
C TYR A 121 1.70 9.36 -6.02
N SER A 122 2.62 8.92 -6.87
CA SER A 122 2.36 7.83 -7.78
C SER A 122 3.09 6.58 -7.33
N ILE A 123 2.40 5.45 -7.46
CA ILE A 123 2.87 4.13 -7.12
C ILE A 123 2.68 3.26 -8.37
N GLU A 124 3.80 2.87 -8.96
CA GLU A 124 3.80 2.12 -10.21
C GLU A 124 4.60 0.83 -10.05
N THR A 125 4.20 -0.19 -10.81
CA THR A 125 5.00 -1.41 -10.98
C THR A 125 4.97 -1.83 -12.45
N PRO A 126 6.06 -2.41 -12.99
CA PRO A 126 6.02 -3.01 -14.33
C PRO A 126 5.30 -4.36 -14.35
N LEU A 127 4.93 -4.91 -13.19
CA LEU A 127 4.25 -6.20 -13.08
C LEU A 127 2.72 -6.01 -13.12
N SER A 128 2.02 -7.02 -13.63
CA SER A 128 0.56 -7.04 -13.61
C SER A 128 0.08 -7.99 -12.51
N PHE A 129 -0.57 -7.42 -11.50
CA PHE A 129 -1.13 -8.14 -10.37
C PHE A 129 -2.52 -7.58 -10.04
N PRO A 130 -3.38 -8.38 -9.38
CA PRO A 130 -4.68 -7.90 -8.90
C PRO A 130 -4.52 -6.67 -8.00
N ILE A 131 -5.22 -5.58 -8.36
CA ILE A 131 -5.05 -4.31 -7.66
C ILE A 131 -5.53 -4.41 -6.23
N ASP A 132 -6.71 -4.97 -5.99
CA ASP A 132 -7.36 -4.90 -4.68
C ASP A 132 -6.78 -5.92 -3.69
N GLU A 133 -6.43 -7.12 -4.16
CA GLU A 133 -5.91 -8.23 -3.35
C GLU A 133 -4.39 -8.15 -3.13
N THR A 134 -3.63 -7.59 -4.07
CA THR A 134 -2.15 -7.60 -4.03
C THR A 134 -1.57 -6.19 -3.98
N LEU A 135 -1.77 -5.37 -5.01
CA LEU A 135 -1.04 -4.10 -5.13
C LEU A 135 -1.47 -3.08 -4.08
N LEU A 136 -2.76 -2.95 -3.80
CA LEU A 136 -3.32 -1.95 -2.90
C LEU A 136 -2.86 -2.16 -1.43
N PRO A 137 -2.89 -3.38 -0.86
CA PRO A 137 -2.32 -3.63 0.46
C PRO A 137 -0.83 -3.29 0.56
N ILE A 138 -0.06 -3.63 -0.48
CA ILE A 138 1.39 -3.40 -0.50
C ILE A 138 1.69 -1.90 -0.65
N ALA A 139 1.07 -1.26 -1.64
CA ALA A 139 1.17 0.17 -1.91
C ALA A 139 0.86 1.02 -0.66
N LYS A 140 -0.16 0.66 0.13
CA LYS A 140 -0.48 1.32 1.40
C LYS A 140 0.70 1.30 2.37
N ARG A 141 1.31 0.13 2.58
CA ARG A 141 2.45 -0.03 3.49
C ARG A 141 3.70 0.69 2.96
N THR A 142 3.99 0.53 1.67
CA THR A 142 5.14 1.19 1.03
C THR A 142 5.01 2.71 1.10
N LEU A 143 3.80 3.26 0.87
CA LEU A 143 3.54 4.70 0.99
C LEU A 143 3.72 5.22 2.41
N VAL A 144 3.24 4.49 3.41
CA VAL A 144 3.44 4.85 4.84
C VAL A 144 4.94 4.90 5.16
N ARG A 145 5.70 3.90 4.70
CA ARG A 145 7.16 3.84 4.90
C ARG A 145 7.85 5.01 4.20
N TYR A 146 7.50 5.26 2.93
CA TYR A 146 8.04 6.36 2.13
C TYR A 146 7.80 7.73 2.79
N ILE A 147 6.57 8.00 3.21
CA ILE A 147 6.24 9.26 3.89
C ILE A 147 6.98 9.36 5.23
N SER A 148 7.12 8.26 5.98
CA SER A 148 7.80 8.29 7.28
C SER A 148 9.29 8.57 7.16
N LEU A 149 9.96 8.05 6.13
CA LEU A 149 11.39 8.28 5.88
C LEU A 149 11.67 9.69 5.35
N ASN A 150 10.79 10.23 4.49
CA ASN A 150 10.97 11.56 3.89
C ASN A 150 10.37 12.71 4.72
N ALA A 151 9.67 12.41 5.81
CA ALA A 151 9.13 13.40 6.75
C ALA A 151 10.09 13.74 7.91
N ALA A 152 11.19 13.00 8.03
CA ALA A 152 12.23 13.20 9.03
C ALA A 152 13.33 14.13 8.47
#